data_AF-A0A8X7S172-F1
#
_entry.id   AF-A0A8X7S172-F1
#
_cell.length_a   1.000
_cell.length_b   1.000
_cell.length_c   1.000
_cell.angle_alpha   90.00
_cell.angle_beta   90.00
_cell.angle_gamma   90.00
#
_symmetry.space_group_name_H-M   'P 1'
#
loop_
_entity.id
_entity.type
_entity.pdbx_description
1 polymer ?
#
loop_
_entity_poly.entity_id
_entity_poly.type
_entity_poly.pdbx_seq_one_letter_code
_entity_poly.pdbx_strand_id
1 'polypeptide(L)'
;MFDAYCRGVCLYGPNWEQVLSYWKGSLEDKDHVLFMKYEEIIEEPLLQVKRLAEFLNCPFTEEEKETGSVEEIVNLCSLRSLSSLEINKNGKIRVGIDTNFFFRKGEVGDWKNHLTPQMAKTIDEIVESRLRGSGLAFQ
;
A
#
# COMPACT_ATOMS: atom_id res chain seq x y z
N MET A 1 13.84 -1.47 17.92
CA MET A 1 12.66 -1.35 17.02
C MET A 1 12.59 -2.51 16.03
N PHE A 2 13.62 -2.75 15.21
CA PHE A 2 13.68 -3.90 14.28
C PHE A 2 13.41 -5.27 14.94
N ASP A 3 14.11 -5.57 16.04
CA ASP A 3 13.97 -6.85 16.74
C ASP A 3 12.55 -7.06 17.31
N ALA A 4 11.93 -6.01 17.85
CA ALA A 4 10.54 -6.05 18.29
C ALA A 4 9.58 -6.32 17.11
N TYR A 5 9.82 -5.68 15.95
CA TYR A 5 9.08 -5.93 14.71
C TYR A 5 9.20 -7.39 14.25
N CYS A 6 10.41 -7.95 14.24
CA CYS A 6 10.64 -9.35 13.86
C CYS A 6 9.94 -10.35 14.80
N ARG A 7 9.72 -9.98 16.05
CA ARG A 7 8.91 -10.76 17.00
C ARG A 7 7.40 -10.49 16.89
N GLY A 8 6.96 -9.60 16.00
CA GLY A 8 5.57 -9.18 15.89
C GLY A 8 5.09 -8.23 16.99
N VAL A 9 5.99 -7.74 17.84
CA VAL A 9 5.70 -6.79 18.92
C VAL A 9 5.76 -5.37 18.37
N CYS A 10 4.75 -5.01 17.58
CA CYS A 10 4.56 -3.67 17.04
C CYS A 10 3.08 -3.28 17.13
N LEU A 11 2.78 -1.99 16.93
CA LEU A 11 1.40 -1.51 16.87
C LEU A 11 0.66 -2.28 15.75
N TYR A 12 -0.47 -2.90 16.10
CA TYR A 12 -1.24 -3.80 15.23
C TYR A 12 -0.48 -5.05 14.74
N GLY A 13 0.66 -5.40 15.33
CA GLY A 13 1.42 -6.59 14.95
C GLY A 13 0.80 -7.91 15.44
N PRO A 14 1.20 -9.05 14.86
CA PRO A 14 2.20 -9.20 13.79
C PRO A 14 1.66 -8.91 12.39
N ASN A 15 2.41 -8.15 11.58
CA ASN A 15 1.94 -7.70 10.25
C ASN A 15 1.61 -8.85 9.28
N TRP A 16 2.42 -9.91 9.27
CA TRP A 16 2.21 -11.05 8.36
C TRP A 16 0.90 -11.80 8.66
N GLU A 17 0.45 -11.84 9.91
CA GLU A 17 -0.83 -12.48 10.27
C GLU A 17 -2.02 -11.65 9.76
N GLN A 18 -1.95 -10.32 9.92
CA GLN A 18 -2.97 -9.42 9.39
C GLN A 18 -3.05 -9.52 7.86
N VAL A 19 -1.91 -9.42 7.17
CA VAL A 19 -1.83 -9.55 5.71
C VAL A 19 -2.43 -10.87 5.23
N LEU A 20 -2.08 -11.98 5.88
CA LEU A 20 -2.64 -13.29 5.55
C LEU A 20 -4.14 -13.37 5.78
N SER A 21 -4.64 -12.77 6.85
CA SER A 21 -6.08 -12.74 7.15
C SER A 21 -6.86 -12.05 6.03
N TYR A 22 -6.41 -10.88 5.59
CA TYR A 22 -7.05 -10.15 4.49
C TYR A 22 -6.86 -10.83 3.13
N TRP A 23 -5.71 -11.45 2.91
CA TRP A 23 -5.47 -12.25 1.70
C TRP A 23 -6.46 -13.41 1.61
N LYS A 24 -6.62 -14.21 2.67
CA LYS A 24 -7.60 -15.29 2.71
C LYS A 24 -9.03 -14.77 2.53
N GLY A 25 -9.38 -13.69 3.22
CA GLY A 25 -10.69 -13.04 3.05
C GLY A 25 -10.95 -12.63 1.60
N SER A 26 -9.95 -12.13 0.88
CA SER A 26 -10.08 -11.78 -0.54
C SER A 26 -10.25 -12.99 -1.47
N LEU A 27 -9.80 -14.17 -1.06
CA LEU A 27 -10.01 -15.40 -1.83
C LEU A 27 -11.40 -15.99 -1.58
N GLU A 28 -11.90 -15.86 -0.34
CA GLU A 28 -13.21 -16.35 0.10
C GLU A 28 -14.36 -15.44 -0.37
N ASP A 29 -14.17 -14.12 -0.35
CA ASP A 29 -15.18 -13.12 -0.69
C ASP A 29 -14.62 -12.04 -1.63
N LYS A 30 -14.48 -12.42 -2.90
CA LYS A 30 -13.92 -11.55 -3.96
C LYS A 30 -14.79 -10.35 -4.28
N ASP A 31 -16.07 -10.41 -3.98
CA ASP A 31 -17.04 -9.36 -4.30
C ASP A 31 -17.03 -8.23 -3.25
N HIS A 32 -16.58 -8.52 -2.02
CA HIS A 32 -16.54 -7.54 -0.93
C HIS A 32 -15.14 -7.25 -0.39
N VAL A 33 -14.11 -8.00 -0.81
CA VAL A 33 -12.72 -7.78 -0.37
C VAL A 33 -11.77 -7.69 -1.56
N LEU A 34 -11.33 -6.47 -1.89
CA LEU A 34 -10.28 -6.24 -2.87
C LEU A 34 -8.90 -6.19 -2.21
N PHE A 35 -8.06 -7.18 -2.48
CA PHE A 35 -6.66 -7.17 -2.08
C PHE A 35 -5.78 -6.50 -3.14
N MET A 36 -5.02 -5.48 -2.74
CA MET A 36 -4.10 -4.73 -3.59
C MET A 36 -2.74 -4.62 -2.92
N LYS A 37 -1.65 -4.71 -3.69
CA LYS A 37 -0.28 -4.51 -3.21
C LYS A 37 0.21 -3.11 -3.57
N TYR A 38 0.97 -2.51 -2.66
CA TYR A 38 1.47 -1.15 -2.84
C TYR A 38 2.42 -1.04 -4.05
N GLU A 39 3.27 -2.04 -4.24
CA GLU A 39 4.22 -2.12 -5.35
C GLU A 39 3.49 -2.11 -6.70
N GLU A 40 2.39 -2.86 -6.83
CA GLU A 40 1.57 -2.90 -8.05
C GLU A 40 0.85 -1.57 -8.31
N ILE A 41 0.46 -0.85 -7.25
CA ILE A 41 -0.14 0.49 -7.36
C ILE A 41 0.88 1.51 -7.89
N ILE A 42 2.14 1.39 -7.48
CA ILE A 42 3.21 2.26 -7.96
C ILE A 42 3.63 1.89 -9.38
N GLU A 43 3.67 0.60 -9.72
CA GLU A 43 4.08 0.10 -11.03
C GLU A 43 3.02 0.38 -12.11
N GLU A 44 1.75 0.09 -11.83
CA GLU A 44 0.65 0.21 -12.79
C GLU A 44 -0.56 0.98 -12.22
N PRO A 45 -0.40 2.27 -11.86
CA PRO A 45 -1.43 3.04 -11.16
C PRO A 45 -2.75 3.14 -11.94
N LEU A 46 -2.70 3.31 -13.27
CA LEU A 46 -3.90 3.40 -14.11
C LEU A 46 -4.69 2.09 -14.11
N LEU A 47 -4.00 0.94 -14.14
CA LEU A 47 -4.62 -0.37 -14.09
C LEU A 47 -5.27 -0.60 -12.73
N GLN A 48 -4.55 -0.28 -11.65
CA GLN A 48 -5.05 -0.47 -10.28
C GLN A 48 -6.25 0.43 -9.98
N VAL A 49 -6.30 1.67 -10.48
CA VAL A 49 -7.45 2.57 -10.32
C VAL A 49 -8.67 2.05 -11.10
N LYS A 50 -8.49 1.56 -12.33
CA LYS A 50 -9.59 0.93 -13.10
C LYS A 50 -10.13 -0.31 -12.38
N ARG A 51 -9.25 -1.18 -11.87
CA ARG A 51 -9.61 -2.35 -11.08
C ARG A 51 -10.37 -1.99 -9.79
N LEU A 52 -9.97 -0.92 -9.11
CA LEU A 52 -10.69 -0.42 -7.94
C LEU A 52 -12.08 0.09 -8.32
N ALA A 53 -12.20 0.84 -9.41
CA ALA A 53 -13.48 1.35 -9.90
C ALA A 53 -14.45 0.23 -10.29
N GLU A 54 -13.95 -0.83 -10.95
CA GLU A 54 -14.73 -2.04 -11.24
C GLU A 54 -15.24 -2.70 -9.96
N PHE A 55 -14.36 -2.87 -8.96
CA PHE A 55 -14.73 -3.46 -7.66
C PHE A 55 -15.79 -2.63 -6.90
N LEU A 56 -15.74 -1.30 -7.01
CA LEU A 56 -16.73 -0.40 -6.42
C LEU A 56 -18.04 -0.33 -7.21
N ASN A 57 -18.20 -1.12 -8.27
CA ASN A 57 -19.33 -1.09 -9.21
C ASN A 57 -19.52 0.29 -9.88
N CYS A 58 -18.42 1.00 -10.10
CA CYS A 58 -18.38 2.28 -10.82
C CYS A 58 -17.33 2.25 -11.94
N PRO A 59 -17.37 1.28 -12.87
CA PRO A 59 -16.36 1.17 -13.91
C PRO A 59 -16.34 2.42 -14.79
N PHE A 60 -15.15 2.84 -15.20
CA PHE A 60 -15.01 3.94 -16.15
C PHE A 60 -15.65 3.58 -17.49
N THR A 61 -16.41 4.52 -18.03
CA THR A 61 -16.93 4.49 -19.40
C THR A 61 -15.80 4.63 -20.42
N GLU A 62 -16.05 4.24 -21.67
CA GLU A 62 -15.06 4.45 -22.75
C GLU A 62 -14.76 5.93 -22.96
N GLU A 63 -15.76 6.81 -22.82
CA GLU A 63 -15.57 8.26 -22.87
C GLU A 63 -14.65 8.76 -21.75
N GLU A 64 -14.83 8.30 -20.50
CA GLU A 64 -13.95 8.69 -19.39
C GLU A 64 -12.50 8.21 -19.59
N LYS A 65 -12.33 7.02 -20.20
CA LYS A 65 -11.00 6.50 -20.57
C LYS A 65 -10.37 7.34 -21.68
N GLU A 66 -11.12 7.71 -22.71
CA GLU A 66 -10.63 8.50 -23.85
C GLU A 66 -10.33 9.96 -23.48
N THR A 67 -11.12 10.54 -22.57
CA THR A 67 -10.95 11.91 -22.06
C THR A 67 -9.78 12.05 -21.08
N GLY A 68 -9.19 10.94 -20.63
CA GLY A 68 -8.08 10.94 -19.69
C GLY A 68 -8.48 11.11 -18.22
N SER A 69 -9.74 10.79 -17.88
CA SER A 69 -10.27 10.95 -16.51
C SER A 69 -9.50 10.08 -15.50
N VAL A 70 -9.03 8.89 -15.93
CA VAL A 70 -8.27 7.98 -15.07
C VAL A 70 -6.90 8.58 -14.71
N GLU A 71 -6.23 9.16 -15.70
CA GLU A 71 -4.96 9.86 -15.56
C GLU A 71 -5.11 11.08 -14.65
N GLU A 72 -6.21 11.82 -14.77
CA GLU A 72 -6.51 12.95 -13.90
C GLU A 72 -6.65 12.51 -12.45
N ILE A 73 -7.41 11.45 -12.16
CA ILE A 73 -7.56 10.90 -10.81
C ILE A 73 -6.20 10.45 -10.25
N VAL A 74 -5.41 9.69 -11.02
CA VAL A 74 -4.07 9.26 -10.61
C VAL A 74 -3.18 10.46 -10.29
N ASN A 75 -3.22 11.50 -11.12
CA ASN A 75 -2.44 12.72 -10.90
C ASN A 75 -2.89 13.47 -9.65
N LEU A 76 -4.21 13.64 -9.44
CA LEU A 76 -4.77 14.31 -8.27
C LEU A 76 -4.42 13.58 -6.97
N CYS A 77 -4.50 12.25 -6.97
CA CYS A 77 -4.20 11.41 -5.82
C CYS A 77 -2.71 11.05 -5.68
N SER A 78 -1.85 11.51 -6.60
CA SER A 78 -0.42 11.22 -6.55
C SER A 78 0.22 11.78 -5.28
N LEU A 79 1.28 11.10 -4.80
CA LEU A 79 2.06 11.58 -3.65
C LEU A 79 2.52 13.03 -3.88
N ARG A 80 3.00 13.35 -5.09
CA ARG A 80 3.46 14.70 -5.44
C ARG A 80 2.34 15.72 -5.28
N SER A 81 1.17 15.46 -5.84
CA SER A 81 0.03 16.39 -5.77
C SER A 81 -0.43 16.56 -4.32
N LEU A 82 -0.70 15.47 -3.61
CA LEU A 82 -1.19 15.53 -2.24
C LEU A 82 -0.19 16.16 -1.27
N SER A 83 1.09 15.78 -1.33
CA SER A 83 2.14 16.38 -0.47
C SER A 83 2.41 17.85 -0.78
N SER A 84 2.05 18.33 -1.97
CA SER A 84 2.24 19.73 -2.35
C SER A 84 1.20 20.69 -1.74
N LEU A 85 0.04 20.16 -1.31
CA LEU A 85 -1.06 20.94 -0.75
C LEU A 85 -0.66 21.59 0.58
N GLU A 86 -1.05 22.85 0.77
CA GLU A 86 -0.71 23.64 1.96
C GLU A 86 -1.16 22.95 3.26
N ILE A 87 -2.37 22.39 3.24
CA ILE A 87 -2.93 21.65 4.38
C ILE A 87 -2.12 20.41 4.75
N ASN A 88 -1.38 19.82 3.80
CA ASN A 88 -0.55 18.63 4.02
C ASN A 88 0.92 18.96 4.34
N LYS A 89 1.34 20.22 4.15
CA LYS A 89 2.67 20.70 4.53
C LYS A 89 2.70 21.27 5.95
N ASN A 90 1.68 22.04 6.29
CA ASN A 90 1.65 22.88 7.48
C ASN A 90 0.41 22.66 8.36
N GLY A 91 -0.48 21.73 8.01
CA GLY A 91 -1.66 21.40 8.81
C GLY A 91 -1.34 20.48 9.99
N LYS A 92 -2.30 20.35 10.90
CA LYS A 92 -2.28 19.41 12.03
C LYS A 92 -3.59 18.65 12.09
N ILE A 93 -3.54 17.35 12.37
CA ILE A 93 -4.75 16.58 12.68
C ILE A 93 -5.20 16.84 14.12
N ARG A 94 -6.44 16.45 14.46
CA ARG A 94 -7.05 16.74 15.77
C ARG A 94 -6.24 16.29 16.99
N VAL A 95 -5.42 15.25 16.82
CA VAL A 95 -4.53 14.72 17.87
C VAL A 95 -3.16 15.40 17.91
N GLY A 96 -2.97 16.50 17.19
CA GLY A 96 -1.77 17.35 17.26
C GLY A 96 -0.60 16.91 16.36
N ILE A 97 -0.76 15.85 15.57
CA ILE A 97 0.27 15.36 14.65
C ILE A 97 0.30 16.24 13.39
N ASP A 98 1.49 16.67 12.97
CA ASP A 98 1.66 17.43 11.72
C ASP A 98 1.31 16.56 10.51
N THR A 99 0.60 17.16 9.57
CA THR A 99 0.11 16.49 8.35
C THR A 99 1.24 16.08 7.40
N ASN A 100 2.39 16.74 7.46
CA ASN A 100 3.55 16.40 6.64
C ASN A 100 4.15 15.02 6.99
N PHE A 101 3.93 14.50 8.21
CA PHE A 101 4.41 13.18 8.60
C PHE A 101 3.78 12.04 7.80
N PHE A 102 2.62 12.27 7.17
CA PHE A 102 1.95 11.28 6.32
C PHE A 102 2.60 11.15 4.93
N PHE A 103 3.41 12.13 4.51
CA PHE A 103 4.00 12.17 3.17
C PHE A 103 5.53 12.19 3.25
N ARG A 104 6.15 11.02 3.02
CA ARG A 104 7.62 10.86 3.09
C ARG A 104 8.25 10.80 1.70
N LYS A 105 8.57 9.59 1.22
CA LYS A 105 9.18 9.37 -0.11
C LYS A 105 8.23 8.72 -1.12
N GLY A 106 7.34 7.85 -0.65
CA GLY A 106 6.41 7.08 -1.50
C GLY A 106 7.13 6.29 -2.60
N GLU A 107 8.24 5.66 -2.26
CA GLU A 107 9.06 4.87 -3.18
C GLU A 107 9.20 3.43 -2.68
N VAL A 108 9.26 2.49 -3.62
CA VAL A 108 9.52 1.07 -3.35
C VAL A 108 11.03 0.87 -3.16
N GLY A 109 11.42 0.08 -2.16
CA GLY A 109 12.81 -0.32 -1.96
C GLY A 109 13.67 0.61 -1.10
N ASP A 110 13.11 1.70 -0.52
CA ASP A 110 13.86 2.60 0.37
C ASP A 110 14.42 1.89 1.62
N TRP A 111 13.89 0.72 1.98
CA TRP A 111 14.43 -0.10 3.06
C TRP A 111 15.93 -0.38 2.91
N LYS A 112 16.47 -0.42 1.68
CA LYS A 112 17.89 -0.61 1.40
C LYS A 112 18.79 0.50 1.98
N ASN A 113 18.21 1.68 2.24
CA ASN A 113 18.91 2.80 2.86
C ASN A 113 18.92 2.73 4.40
N HIS A 114 18.12 1.85 5.00
CA HIS A 114 17.92 1.79 6.47
C HIS A 114 18.28 0.44 7.08
N LEU A 115 18.17 -0.65 6.31
CA LEU A 115 18.42 -2.01 6.77
C LEU A 115 19.75 -2.52 6.22
N THR A 116 20.48 -3.25 7.06
CA THR A 116 21.61 -4.06 6.58
C THR A 116 21.09 -5.26 5.77
N PRO A 117 21.91 -5.84 4.87
CA PRO A 117 21.52 -7.04 4.12
C PRO A 117 21.09 -8.19 5.03
N GLN A 118 21.72 -8.33 6.21
CA GLN A 118 21.37 -9.36 7.17
C GLN A 118 19.99 -9.12 7.80
N MET A 119 19.65 -7.87 8.11
CA MET A 119 18.33 -7.50 8.64
C MET A 119 17.22 -7.74 7.63
N ALA A 120 17.46 -7.35 6.36
CA ALA A 120 16.52 -7.60 5.28
C ALA A 120 16.27 -9.10 5.10
N LYS A 121 17.34 -9.90 5.02
CA LYS A 121 17.26 -11.36 4.94
C LYS A 121 16.45 -11.98 6.08
N THR A 122 16.64 -11.50 7.31
CA THR A 122 15.84 -11.96 8.46
C THR A 122 14.35 -11.68 8.28
N ILE A 123 13.97 -10.51 7.78
CA ILE A 123 12.55 -10.21 7.50
C ILE A 123 12.03 -11.10 6.38
N ASP A 124 12.78 -11.26 5.29
CA ASP A 124 12.39 -12.09 4.14
C ASP A 124 12.12 -13.53 4.57
N GLU A 125 13.02 -14.13 5.36
CA GLU A 125 12.86 -15.49 5.89
C GLU A 125 11.63 -15.64 6.79
N ILE A 126 11.35 -14.63 7.64
CA ILE A 126 10.15 -14.62 8.49
C ILE A 126 8.90 -14.57 7.62
N VAL A 127 8.84 -13.63 6.67
CA VAL A 127 7.66 -13.43 5.81
C VAL A 127 7.45 -14.67 4.94
N GLU A 128 8.48 -15.18 4.27
CA GLU A 128 8.37 -16.39 3.43
C GLU A 128 7.87 -17.60 4.23
N SER A 129 8.42 -17.81 5.44
CA SER A 129 7.98 -18.88 6.33
C SER A 129 6.51 -18.75 6.72
N ARG A 130 6.05 -17.53 7.03
CA ARG A 130 4.67 -17.26 7.44
C ARG A 130 3.68 -17.35 6.29
N LEU A 131 4.06 -16.87 5.10
CA LEU A 131 3.20 -16.87 3.91
C LEU A 131 3.20 -18.20 3.16
N ARG A 132 4.06 -19.15 3.55
CA ARG A 132 4.19 -20.45 2.87
C ARG A 132 2.84 -21.15 2.71
N GLY A 133 2.56 -21.56 1.49
CA GLY A 133 1.32 -22.28 1.14
C GLY A 133 0.08 -21.40 0.98
N SER A 134 0.16 -20.09 1.20
CA SER A 134 -0.96 -19.18 0.99
C SER A 134 -1.16 -18.76 -0.47
N GLY A 135 -0.14 -18.95 -1.32
CA GLY A 135 -0.11 -18.40 -2.68
C GLY A 135 0.18 -16.90 -2.75
N LEU A 136 0.30 -16.20 -1.61
CA LEU A 136 0.70 -14.80 -1.55
C LEU A 136 2.23 -14.68 -1.61
N ALA A 137 2.72 -13.86 -2.53
CA ALA A 137 4.13 -13.51 -2.66
C ALA A 137 4.29 -11.99 -2.87
N PHE A 138 5.37 -11.45 -2.33
CA PHE A 138 5.81 -10.07 -2.50
C PHE A 138 7.09 -10.05 -3.33
N GLN A 139 7.31 -8.94 -4.05
CA GLN A 139 8.50 -8.70 -4.87
C GLN A 139 9.53 -7.85 -4.14
#